data_AF-A0A222X996-F1
#
_entry.id   AF-A0A222X996-F1
#
_cell.length_a   1.000
_cell.length_b   1.000
_cell.length_c   1.000
_cell.angle_alpha   90.00
_cell.angle_beta   90.00
_cell.angle_gamma   90.00
#
_symmetry.space_group_name_H-M   'P 1'
#
loop_
_entity.id
_entity.type
_entity.pdbx_description
1 polymer ?
#
loop_
_entity_poly.entity_id
_entity_poly.type
_entity_poly.pdbx_seq_one_letter_code
_entity_poly.pdbx_strand_id
1 'polypeptide(L)'
;MSKNDVGVDIELLEQQVSTLLRLFDRIDVVITQASDVRSSQDSSTWSTMPSAQTFAEGYRTEIARLEATFATLRERVELIRDNLRLSASAQSRTDEDVQGQLERFDPKPSTTPYFPPGYRGPVAPGTDPLGPQGPVRSGDDLR
;
A
#
# COMPACT_ATOMS: atom_id res chain seq x y z
N MET A 1 3.12 -0.99 15.28
CA MET A 1 3.42 -0.08 14.15
C MET A 1 2.26 0.90 14.05
N SER A 2 2.55 2.20 14.06
CA SER A 2 1.51 3.23 14.12
C SER A 2 0.96 3.44 12.71
N LYS A 3 -0.36 3.64 12.57
CA LYS A 3 -1.07 3.85 11.28
C LYS A 3 -0.46 4.99 10.44
N ASN A 4 0.28 5.90 11.06
CA ASN A 4 1.03 6.96 10.39
C ASN A 4 2.28 6.46 9.64
N ASP A 5 2.97 5.41 10.08
CA ASP A 5 4.16 4.90 9.38
C ASP A 5 3.78 4.31 8.01
N VAL A 6 2.64 3.58 7.95
CA VAL A 6 2.16 2.94 6.72
C VAL A 6 1.74 3.98 5.66
N GLY A 7 1.12 5.09 6.07
CA GLY A 7 0.75 6.17 5.16
C GLY A 7 1.97 6.87 4.55
N VAL A 8 3.01 7.11 5.36
CA VAL A 8 4.27 7.73 4.90
C VAL A 8 5.01 6.82 3.91
N ASP A 9 4.99 5.51 4.13
CA ASP A 9 5.64 4.55 3.22
C ASP A 9 4.94 4.48 1.84
N ILE A 10 3.60 4.59 1.80
CA ILE A 10 2.84 4.59 0.55
C ILE A 10 3.10 5.87 -0.26
N GLU A 11 3.07 7.04 0.37
CA GLU A 11 3.36 8.32 -0.29
C GLU A 11 4.78 8.35 -0.88
N LEU A 12 5.76 7.79 -0.15
CA LEU A 12 7.12 7.66 -0.63
C LEU A 12 7.22 6.71 -1.82
N LEU A 13 6.50 5.59 -1.79
CA LEU A 13 6.46 4.62 -2.89
C LEU A 13 5.86 5.26 -4.16
N GLU A 14 4.77 6.01 -4.02
CA GLU A 14 4.15 6.75 -5.13
C GLU A 14 5.10 7.79 -5.74
N GLN A 15 5.83 8.53 -4.89
CA GLN A 15 6.84 9.48 -5.34
C GLN A 15 7.98 8.81 -6.11
N GLN A 16 8.45 7.66 -5.62
CA GLN A 16 9.49 6.87 -6.28
C GLN A 16 9.02 6.34 -7.63
N VAL A 17 7.79 5.81 -7.72
CA VAL A 17 7.18 5.35 -8.98
C VAL A 17 7.03 6.52 -9.96
N SER A 18 6.53 7.68 -9.52
CA SER A 18 6.42 8.88 -10.37
C SER A 18 7.77 9.34 -10.92
N THR A 19 8.82 9.26 -10.10
CA THR A 19 10.18 9.60 -10.52
C THR A 19 10.71 8.61 -11.55
N LEU A 20 10.49 7.31 -11.35
CA LEU A 20 10.88 6.26 -12.30
C LEU A 20 10.17 6.42 -13.66
N LEU A 21 8.88 6.76 -13.66
CA LEU A 21 8.13 7.02 -14.90
C LEU A 21 8.69 8.22 -15.67
N ARG A 22 9.03 9.31 -14.98
CA ARG A 22 9.67 10.47 -15.62
C ARG A 22 11.04 10.15 -16.20
N LEU A 23 11.83 9.32 -15.50
CA LEU A 23 13.13 8.86 -16.00
C LEU A 23 12.96 7.98 -17.23
N PHE A 24 11.94 7.13 -17.24
CA PHE A 24 11.58 6.28 -18.38
C PHE A 24 11.22 7.11 -19.62
N ASP A 25 10.30 8.06 -19.49
CA ASP A 25 9.91 8.96 -20.60
C ASP A 25 11.12 9.70 -21.16
N ARG A 26 12.04 10.12 -20.28
CA ARG A 26 13.27 10.79 -20.70
C ARG A 26 14.23 9.87 -21.44
N ILE A 27 14.35 8.60 -21.02
CA ILE A 27 15.14 7.59 -21.75
C ILE A 27 14.55 7.38 -23.14
N ASP A 28 13.23 7.30 -23.28
CA ASP A 28 12.56 7.11 -24.57
C ASP A 28 12.80 8.27 -25.54
N VAL A 29 12.74 9.50 -25.03
CA VAL A 29 13.09 10.69 -25.83
C VAL A 29 14.53 10.61 -26.31
N VAL A 30 15.47 10.21 -25.44
CA VAL A 30 16.89 10.10 -25.81
C VAL A 30 17.14 8.98 -26.81
N ILE A 31 16.48 7.83 -26.68
CA ILE A 31 16.56 6.72 -27.65
C ILE A 31 16.07 7.20 -29.01
N THR A 32 14.93 7.89 -29.05
CA THR A 32 14.35 8.42 -30.30
C THR A 32 15.32 9.41 -30.95
N GLN A 33 15.86 10.35 -30.18
CA GLN A 33 16.84 11.33 -30.67
C GLN A 33 18.12 10.65 -31.19
N ALA A 34 18.63 9.63 -30.50
CA ALA A 34 19.81 8.89 -30.94
C ALA A 34 19.54 8.16 -32.27
N SER A 35 18.36 7.54 -32.41
CA SER A 35 17.94 6.88 -33.65
C SER A 35 17.78 7.88 -34.80
N ASP A 36 17.22 9.06 -34.53
CA ASP A 36 17.08 10.14 -35.52
C ASP A 36 18.45 10.64 -35.98
N VAL A 37 19.39 10.86 -35.05
CA VAL A 37 20.77 11.21 -35.38
C VAL A 37 21.40 10.12 -36.23
N ARG A 38 21.26 8.84 -35.85
CA ARG A 38 21.78 7.72 -36.65
C ARG A 38 21.17 7.66 -38.05
N SER A 39 19.87 7.93 -38.18
CA SER A 39 19.16 7.90 -39.47
C SER A 39 19.57 9.04 -40.40
N SER A 40 19.91 10.20 -39.82
CA SER A 40 20.40 11.36 -40.58
C SER A 40 21.86 11.24 -40.99
N GLN A 41 22.57 10.21 -40.53
CA GLN A 41 23.98 9.93 -40.81
C GLN A 41 24.16 9.04 -42.06
N ASP A 42 23.58 9.46 -43.18
CA ASP A 42 23.66 8.72 -44.43
C ASP A 42 25.01 8.90 -45.16
N SER A 43 25.15 8.28 -46.34
CA SER A 43 26.35 8.43 -47.18
C SER A 43 26.51 9.83 -47.78
N SER A 44 25.48 10.69 -47.72
CA SER A 44 25.53 12.07 -48.21
C SER A 44 26.05 13.04 -47.15
N THR A 45 25.95 12.66 -45.87
CA THR A 45 26.38 13.46 -44.71
C THR A 45 27.90 13.51 -44.58
N TRP A 46 28.58 12.41 -44.94
CA TRP A 46 30.01 12.25 -44.73
C TRP A 46 30.79 12.36 -46.04
N SER A 47 31.94 13.04 -45.98
CA SER A 47 32.89 13.09 -47.10
C SER A 47 33.36 11.68 -47.49
N THR A 48 33.63 11.46 -48.77
CA THR A 48 34.21 10.20 -49.29
C THR A 48 35.69 10.03 -48.96
N MET A 49 36.32 11.03 -48.33
CA MET A 49 37.69 10.92 -47.84
C MET A 49 37.83 9.78 -46.82
N PRO A 50 38.89 8.96 -46.89
CA PRO A 50 39.06 7.80 -46.01
C PRO A 50 38.97 8.14 -44.51
N SER A 51 39.57 9.24 -44.08
CA SER A 51 39.53 9.69 -42.69
C SER A 51 38.11 10.03 -42.21
N ALA A 52 37.28 10.62 -43.08
CA ALA A 52 35.88 10.93 -42.76
C ALA A 52 35.04 9.65 -42.67
N GLN A 53 35.31 8.65 -43.51
CA GLN A 53 34.65 7.34 -43.43
C GLN A 53 35.02 6.60 -42.14
N THR A 54 36.30 6.56 -41.75
CA THR A 54 36.72 5.96 -40.47
C THR A 54 36.05 6.64 -39.27
N PHE A 55 35.96 7.98 -39.30
CA PHE A 55 35.22 8.71 -38.26
C PHE A 55 33.74 8.33 -38.24
N ALA A 56 33.08 8.32 -39.40
CA ALA A 56 31.66 8.00 -39.52
C ALA A 56 31.34 6.58 -39.00
N GLU A 57 32.19 5.60 -39.30
CA GLU A 57 32.06 4.23 -38.79
C GLU A 57 32.18 4.17 -37.26
N GLY A 58 33.19 4.83 -36.69
CA GLY A 58 33.36 4.93 -35.24
C GLY A 58 32.18 5.63 -34.56
N TYR A 59 31.72 6.74 -35.14
CA TYR A 59 30.59 7.50 -34.63
C TYR A 59 29.27 6.69 -34.65
N ARG A 60 28.97 5.99 -35.75
CA ARG A 60 27.82 5.08 -35.84
C ARG A 60 27.88 3.95 -34.82
N THR A 61 29.08 3.41 -34.60
CA THR A 61 29.32 2.34 -33.61
C THR A 61 29.01 2.84 -32.19
N GLU A 62 29.47 4.02 -31.82
CA GLU A 62 29.20 4.59 -30.50
C GLU A 62 27.73 4.96 -30.31
N ILE A 63 27.02 5.45 -31.34
CA ILE A 63 25.57 5.67 -31.26
C ILE A 63 24.85 4.33 -31.01
N ALA A 64 25.17 3.28 -31.77
CA ALA A 64 24.55 1.98 -31.60
C ALA A 64 24.80 1.41 -30.19
N ARG A 65 25.98 1.64 -29.62
CA ARG A 65 26.32 1.25 -28.24
C ARG A 65 25.48 2.02 -27.21
N LEU A 66 25.29 3.33 -27.41
CA LEU A 66 24.44 4.15 -26.55
C LEU A 66 22.98 3.69 -26.62
N GLU A 67 22.45 3.42 -27.81
CA GLU A 67 21.09 2.87 -28.00
C GLU A 67 20.91 1.56 -27.22
N ALA A 68 21.86 0.63 -27.33
CA ALA A 68 21.80 -0.64 -26.60
C ALA A 68 21.86 -0.45 -25.07
N THR A 69 22.65 0.52 -24.61
CA THR A 69 22.73 0.87 -23.19
C THR A 69 21.41 1.44 -22.68
N PHE A 70 20.78 2.33 -23.44
CA PHE A 70 19.47 2.89 -23.09
C PHE A 70 18.36 1.83 -23.11
N ALA A 71 18.37 0.92 -24.08
CA ALA A 71 17.44 -0.22 -24.10
C ALA A 71 17.58 -1.09 -22.84
N THR A 72 18.80 -1.40 -22.42
CA THR A 72 19.06 -2.15 -21.18
C THR A 72 18.56 -1.40 -19.94
N LEU A 73 18.76 -0.07 -19.88
CA LEU A 73 18.26 0.74 -18.78
C LEU A 73 16.73 0.78 -18.75
N ARG A 74 16.09 0.86 -19.91
CA ARG A 74 14.64 0.79 -20.04
C ARG A 74 14.09 -0.51 -19.46
N GLU A 75 14.64 -1.66 -19.85
CA GLU A 75 14.25 -2.98 -19.31
C GLU A 75 14.40 -3.05 -17.78
N ARG A 76 15.50 -2.50 -17.24
CA ARG A 76 15.72 -2.47 -15.78
C ARG A 76 14.68 -1.60 -15.06
N VAL A 77 14.31 -0.46 -15.63
CA VAL A 77 13.27 0.41 -15.04
C VAL A 77 11.91 -0.27 -15.09
N GLU A 78 11.57 -0.97 -16.18
CA GLU A 78 10.34 -1.78 -16.28
C GLU A 78 10.31 -2.87 -15.21
N LEU A 79 11.42 -3.60 -15.02
CA LEU A 79 11.54 -4.61 -13.97
C LEU A 79 11.32 -4.02 -12.57
N ILE A 80 11.96 -2.88 -12.26
CA ILE A 80 11.80 -2.21 -10.97
C ILE A 80 10.35 -1.76 -10.77
N ARG A 81 9.72 -1.18 -11.79
CA ARG A 81 8.30 -0.77 -11.75
C ARG A 81 7.39 -1.96 -11.46
N ASP A 82 7.62 -3.08 -12.13
CA ASP A 82 6.78 -4.26 -11.97
C ASP A 82 6.98 -4.91 -10.59
N ASN A 83 8.22 -4.92 -10.08
CA ASN A 83 8.52 -5.33 -8.71
C ASN A 83 7.86 -4.41 -7.66
N LEU A 84 7.88 -3.09 -7.86
CA LEU A 84 7.20 -2.15 -6.96
C LEU A 84 5.68 -2.38 -6.95
N ARG A 85 5.07 -2.62 -8.12
CA ARG A 85 3.64 -2.96 -8.22
C ARG A 85 3.31 -4.27 -7.51
N LEU A 86 4.15 -5.30 -7.67
CA LEU A 86 4.01 -6.58 -6.96
C LEU A 86 4.08 -6.37 -5.45
N SER A 87 5.09 -5.65 -4.95
CA SER A 87 5.25 -5.35 -3.52
C SER A 87 4.06 -4.58 -2.95
N ALA A 88 3.58 -3.54 -3.66
CA ALA A 88 2.39 -2.78 -3.24
C ALA A 88 1.14 -3.67 -3.17
N SER A 89 0.95 -4.56 -4.16
CA SER A 89 -0.19 -5.50 -4.16
C SER A 89 -0.10 -6.53 -3.03
N ALA A 90 1.10 -7.00 -2.69
CA ALA A 90 1.32 -7.94 -1.59
C ALA A 90 1.07 -7.28 -0.23
N GLN A 91 1.48 -6.01 -0.09
CA GLN A 91 1.24 -5.23 1.13
C GLN A 91 -0.26 -4.96 1.32
N SER A 92 -0.98 -4.56 0.28
CA SER A 92 -2.44 -4.37 0.34
C SER A 92 -3.18 -5.64 0.77
N ARG A 93 -2.79 -6.81 0.25
CA ARG A 93 -3.39 -8.09 0.68
C ARG A 93 -3.05 -8.44 2.13
N THR A 94 -1.83 -8.11 2.56
CA THR A 94 -1.41 -8.34 3.95
C THR A 94 -2.20 -7.45 4.89
N ASP A 95 -2.43 -6.19 4.52
CA ASP A 95 -3.26 -5.26 5.29
C ASP A 95 -4.72 -5.70 5.35
N GLU A 96 -5.29 -6.21 4.24
CA GLU A 96 -6.63 -6.81 4.20
C GLU A 96 -6.73 -8.06 5.10
N ASP A 97 -5.73 -8.94 5.07
CA ASP A 97 -5.69 -10.14 5.93
C ASP A 97 -5.53 -9.77 7.41
N VAL A 98 -4.69 -8.79 7.72
CA VAL A 98 -4.50 -8.29 9.09
C VAL A 98 -5.77 -7.59 9.59
N GLN A 99 -6.43 -6.79 8.75
CA GLN A 99 -7.71 -6.17 9.10
C GLN A 99 -8.80 -7.22 9.29
N GLY A 100 -8.87 -8.23 8.42
CA GLY A 100 -9.79 -9.36 8.56
C GLY A 100 -9.50 -10.23 9.79
N GLN A 101 -8.24 -10.34 10.23
CA GLN A 101 -7.89 -10.97 11.50
C GLN A 101 -8.27 -10.09 12.69
N LEU A 102 -8.02 -8.78 12.63
CA LEU A 102 -8.41 -7.83 13.68
C LEU A 102 -9.93 -7.77 13.88
N GLU A 103 -10.73 -7.80 12.80
CA GLU A 103 -12.19 -7.87 12.87
C GLU A 103 -12.69 -9.19 13.50
N ARG A 104 -11.94 -10.29 13.35
CA ARG A 104 -12.22 -11.56 14.05
C ARG A 104 -11.81 -11.52 15.52
N PHE A 105 -10.85 -10.67 15.87
CA PHE A 105 -10.34 -10.48 17.23
C PHE A 105 -10.97 -9.29 17.97
N ASP A 106 -11.99 -8.64 17.41
CA ASP A 106 -12.83 -7.68 18.12
C ASP A 106 -14.04 -8.43 18.73
N PRO A 107 -13.94 -8.99 19.95
CA PRO A 107 -15.12 -9.45 20.65
C PRO A 107 -15.95 -8.20 20.92
N LYS A 108 -17.05 -8.04 20.17
CA LYS A 108 -18.15 -7.12 20.52
C LYS A 108 -18.22 -7.07 22.05
N PRO A 109 -18.08 -5.91 22.70
CA PRO A 109 -18.14 -5.87 24.15
C PRO A 109 -19.52 -6.41 24.54
N SER A 110 -19.57 -7.66 24.99
CA SER A 110 -20.73 -8.20 25.66
C SER A 110 -20.92 -7.25 26.83
N THR A 111 -21.91 -6.37 26.71
CA THR A 111 -22.26 -5.40 27.73
C THR A 111 -22.95 -6.18 28.84
N THR A 112 -22.18 -7.03 29.50
CA THR A 112 -22.55 -7.69 30.74
C THR A 112 -21.92 -6.81 31.80
N PRO A 113 -22.70 -5.96 32.50
CA PRO A 113 -22.14 -5.10 33.52
C PRO A 113 -21.40 -5.96 34.55
N TYR A 114 -20.10 -5.74 34.67
CA TYR A 114 -19.28 -6.36 35.69
C TYR A 114 -19.70 -5.79 37.04
N PHE A 115 -20.40 -6.58 37.85
CA PHE A 115 -20.67 -6.26 39.23
C PHE A 115 -19.60 -6.93 40.11
N PRO A 116 -18.77 -6.15 40.82
CA PRO A 116 -17.80 -6.74 41.75
C PRO A 116 -18.52 -7.48 42.89
N PRO A 117 -17.92 -8.55 43.46
CA PRO A 117 -18.51 -9.28 44.57
C PRO A 117 -18.71 -8.35 45.77
N GLY A 118 -19.97 -8.08 46.12
CA GLY A 118 -20.33 -7.17 47.22
C GLY A 118 -21.06 -5.89 46.79
N TYR A 119 -21.28 -5.66 45.48
CA TYR A 119 -22.06 -4.51 45.03
C TYR A 119 -23.56 -4.71 45.32
N ARG A 120 -24.07 -4.09 46.39
CA ARG A 120 -25.52 -3.82 46.55
C ARG A 120 -25.83 -2.54 45.79
N GLY A 121 -26.43 -2.68 44.60
CA GLY A 121 -26.95 -1.53 43.86
C GLY A 121 -28.04 -0.78 44.65
N PRO A 122 -28.39 0.44 44.24
CA PRO A 122 -29.49 1.19 44.84
C PRO A 122 -30.80 0.44 44.61
N VAL A 123 -31.53 0.15 45.69
CA VAL A 123 -32.92 -0.31 45.61
C VAL A 123 -33.74 0.74 44.88
N ALA A 124 -34.30 0.37 43.73
CA ALA A 124 -35.26 1.21 43.01
C ALA A 124 -36.46 1.51 43.92
N PRO A 125 -36.90 2.78 44.05
CA PRO A 125 -38.09 3.10 44.80
C PRO A 125 -39.33 2.71 43.99
N GLY A 126 -40.18 1.87 44.57
CA GLY A 126 -41.52 1.61 44.08
C GLY A 126 -41.66 0.29 43.35
N THR A 127 -41.97 -0.76 44.12
CA THR A 127 -43.05 -1.68 43.79
C THR A 127 -43.45 -2.36 45.08
N ASP A 128 -44.55 -1.89 45.67
CA ASP A 128 -45.27 -2.61 46.71
C ASP A 128 -45.64 -4.00 46.17
N PRO A 129 -45.30 -5.10 46.88
CA PRO A 129 -45.95 -6.37 46.63
C PRO A 129 -47.32 -6.34 47.31
N LEU A 130 -48.37 -6.07 46.52
CA LEU A 130 -49.72 -6.55 46.80
C LEU A 130 -49.64 -8.07 47.02
N GLY A 131 -49.74 -8.50 48.27
CA GLY A 131 -49.79 -9.92 48.61
C GLY A 131 -51.09 -10.59 48.16
N PRO A 132 -51.21 -11.91 48.34
CA PRO A 132 -52.47 -12.52 48.71
C PRO A 132 -52.50 -12.82 50.21
N GLN A 133 -53.56 -12.34 50.84
CA GLN A 133 -53.95 -12.56 52.23
C GLN A 133 -54.16 -14.06 52.53
N GLY A 134 -53.79 -14.48 53.74
CA GLY A 134 -54.20 -15.74 54.36
C GLY A 134 -53.77 -15.79 55.84
N PRO A 135 -54.58 -16.33 56.76
CA PRO A 135 -55.00 -15.58 57.95
C PRO A 135 -54.16 -15.79 59.21
N VAL A 136 -54.23 -14.74 60.02
CA VAL A 136 -53.80 -14.60 61.42
C VAL A 136 -54.48 -15.63 62.32
N ARG A 137 -53.71 -16.32 63.16
CA ARG A 137 -54.17 -16.85 64.44
C ARG A 137 -53.28 -16.28 65.55
N SER A 138 -53.73 -15.16 66.10
CA SER A 138 -53.37 -14.73 67.46
C SER A 138 -54.02 -15.69 68.45
N GLY A 139 -53.29 -15.95 69.53
CA GLY A 139 -53.62 -16.98 70.50
C GLY A 139 -54.83 -16.71 71.38
N ASP A 140 -55.23 -17.80 72.00
CA ASP A 140 -56.06 -18.02 73.18
C ASP A 140 -55.52 -19.37 73.70
N ASP A 141 -55.52 -19.75 74.97
CA ASP A 141 -55.58 -19.08 76.25
C ASP A 141 -55.25 -20.22 77.24
N LEU A 142 -54.64 -19.88 78.36
CA LEU A 142 -54.82 -20.53 79.67
C LEU A 142 -55.31 -22.00 79.75
N ARG A 143 -54.40 -22.94 80.08
CA ARG A 143 -54.39 -23.75 81.32
C ARG A 143 -53.37 -24.88 81.28
#